data_AF-A0A9D4JFH5-F1
#
_entry.id   AF-A0A9D4JFH5-F1
#
_cell.length_a   1.000
_cell.length_b   1.000
_cell.length_c   1.000
_cell.angle_alpha   90.00
_cell.angle_beta   90.00
_cell.angle_gamma   90.00
#
_symmetry.space_group_name_H-M   'P 1'
#
loop_
_entity.id
_entity.type
_entity.pdbx_description
1 polymer ?
#
loop_
_entity_poly.entity_id
_entity_poly.type
_entity_poly.pdbx_seq_one_letter_code
_entity_poly.pdbx_strand_id
1 'polypeptide(L)'
;MKYNIVRPLDNINFVFEVAVSRRGDIDHNYYVYDQPNAWSFCGQHCDDHKQVCVWCRQNGYNLAHLPLSLNTSGTVLNRTFGFLLDTDRHAFSVFDVTRNRALHTFTEVDYSAGLWPVFGCHWPSKVKLEMALLTGKDISQLGEVVQQNGA
;
A
#
# COMPACT_ATOMS: atom_id res chain seq x y z
N MET A 1 8.89 -0.04 -6.09
CA MET A 1 7.92 0.95 -6.59
C MET A 1 8.61 2.27 -6.85
N LYS A 2 8.42 2.84 -8.05
CA LYS A 2 8.92 4.15 -8.41
C LYS A 2 7.76 5.02 -8.90
N TYR A 3 7.66 6.25 -8.43
CA TYR A 3 6.75 7.21 -9.07
C TYR A 3 7.37 8.57 -9.27
N ASN A 4 6.80 9.31 -10.21
CA ASN A 4 7.09 10.70 -10.48
C ASN A 4 5.77 11.50 -10.48
N ILE A 5 5.75 12.58 -9.71
CA ILE A 5 4.67 13.58 -9.74
C ILE A 5 4.95 14.52 -10.90
N VAL A 6 4.15 14.43 -11.97
CA VAL A 6 4.23 15.31 -13.13
C VAL A 6 3.48 16.61 -12.86
N ARG A 7 2.35 16.53 -12.14
CA ARG A 7 1.57 17.70 -11.69
C ARG A 7 1.15 17.48 -10.24
N PRO A 8 1.13 18.53 -9.41
CA PRO A 8 0.65 18.43 -8.03
C PRO A 8 -0.73 17.78 -7.98
N LEU A 9 -0.90 16.89 -7.01
CA LEU A 9 -2.17 16.28 -6.66
C LEU A 9 -3.03 17.31 -5.93
N ASP A 10 -4.33 17.29 -6.17
CA ASP A 10 -5.31 18.07 -5.44
C ASP A 10 -6.24 17.12 -4.67
N ASN A 11 -6.93 17.63 -3.65
CA ASN A 11 -7.91 16.85 -2.88
C ASN A 11 -7.34 15.49 -2.40
N ILE A 12 -8.23 14.51 -2.26
CA ILE A 12 -7.95 13.14 -1.82
C ILE A 12 -7.56 12.28 -3.04
N ASN A 13 -6.63 12.76 -3.88
CA ASN A 13 -6.14 12.01 -5.05
C ASN A 13 -5.21 10.86 -4.60
N PHE A 14 -5.58 9.63 -4.94
CA PHE A 14 -4.74 8.44 -4.79
C PHE A 14 -3.56 8.46 -5.77
N VAL A 15 -2.42 7.90 -5.40
CA VAL A 15 -1.27 7.67 -6.27
C VAL A 15 -1.27 6.21 -6.68
N PHE A 16 -1.39 5.33 -5.68
CA PHE A 16 -1.40 3.90 -5.84
C PHE A 16 -2.21 3.24 -4.73
N GLU A 17 -2.61 2.00 -4.96
CA GLU A 17 -3.17 1.10 -3.96
C GLU A 17 -2.52 -0.29 -4.09
N VAL A 18 -2.18 -0.91 -2.96
CA VAL A 18 -1.82 -2.32 -2.87
C VAL A 18 -2.67 -2.90 -1.75
N ALA A 19 -3.49 -3.90 -2.06
CA ALA A 19 -4.42 -4.46 -1.09
C ALA A 19 -4.55 -5.97 -1.24
N VAL A 20 -5.20 -6.59 -0.26
CA VAL A 20 -5.77 -7.93 -0.40
C VAL A 20 -7.26 -7.84 -0.17
N SER A 21 -8.04 -8.44 -1.07
CA SER A 21 -9.50 -8.35 -1.03
C SER A 21 -10.19 -9.61 -1.53
N ARG A 22 -11.49 -9.74 -1.27
CA ARG A 22 -12.34 -10.77 -1.87
C ARG A 22 -12.54 -10.47 -3.35
N ARG A 23 -12.64 -11.51 -4.18
CA ARG A 23 -12.86 -11.33 -5.62
C ARG A 23 -14.12 -10.52 -5.94
N GLY A 24 -15.18 -10.71 -5.16
CA GLY A 24 -16.44 -10.01 -5.33
C GLY A 24 -16.40 -8.55 -4.89
N ASP A 25 -15.33 -8.07 -4.27
CA ASP A 25 -15.19 -6.68 -3.81
C ASP A 25 -14.27 -5.87 -4.75
N ILE A 26 -13.68 -6.52 -5.76
CA ILE A 26 -12.74 -5.91 -6.71
C ILE A 26 -13.52 -5.35 -7.92
N ASP A 27 -13.04 -4.23 -8.48
CA ASP A 27 -13.59 -3.53 -9.65
C ASP A 27 -15.00 -2.93 -9.48
N HIS A 28 -15.52 -2.88 -8.26
CA HIS A 28 -16.78 -2.19 -7.95
C HIS A 28 -16.63 -0.67 -7.87
N ASN A 29 -15.44 -0.18 -7.53
CA ASN A 29 -15.09 1.23 -7.39
C ASN A 29 -13.66 1.47 -7.88
N TYR A 30 -13.23 2.73 -7.87
CA TYR A 30 -11.84 3.11 -8.21
C TYR A 30 -10.79 2.59 -7.21
N TYR A 31 -11.21 2.09 -6.05
CA TYR A 31 -10.35 1.57 -4.99
C TYR A 31 -11.11 0.51 -4.20
N VAL A 32 -10.39 -0.30 -3.42
CA VAL A 32 -11.00 -1.36 -2.60
C VAL A 32 -11.01 -1.06 -1.11
N TYR A 33 -10.31 -0.03 -0.61
CA TYR A 33 -10.18 0.21 0.84
C TYR A 33 -11.52 0.41 1.60
N ASP A 34 -12.59 0.80 0.90
CA ASP A 34 -13.92 0.99 1.48
C ASP A 34 -14.74 -0.31 1.54
N GLN A 35 -14.24 -1.39 0.94
CA GLN A 35 -14.90 -2.68 0.94
C GLN A 35 -14.71 -3.39 2.28
N PRO A 36 -15.74 -4.11 2.78
CA PRO A 36 -15.69 -4.76 4.08
C PRO A 36 -14.54 -5.77 4.24
N ASN A 37 -14.20 -6.48 3.17
CA ASN A 37 -13.20 -7.55 3.18
C ASN A 37 -11.91 -7.15 2.47
N ALA A 38 -11.54 -5.87 2.56
CA ALA A 38 -10.32 -5.34 1.97
C ALA A 38 -9.39 -4.76 3.04
N TRP A 39 -8.12 -5.13 2.95
CA TRP A 39 -7.02 -4.54 3.73
C TRP A 39 -6.07 -3.85 2.78
N SER A 40 -6.04 -2.53 2.85
CA SER A 40 -5.46 -1.67 1.81
C SER A 40 -4.30 -0.83 2.34
N PHE A 41 -3.21 -0.84 1.60
CA PHE A 41 -2.09 0.06 1.74
C PHE A 41 -2.03 0.97 0.51
N CYS A 42 -2.11 2.29 0.69
CA CYS A 42 -2.20 3.21 -0.44
C CYS A 42 -1.37 4.46 -0.24
N GLY A 43 -0.92 5.04 -1.35
CA GLY A 43 -0.32 6.38 -1.38
C GLY A 43 -1.37 7.40 -1.81
N GLN A 44 -1.47 8.53 -1.12
CA GLN A 44 -2.47 9.55 -1.41
C GLN A 44 -2.01 10.93 -0.94
N HIS A 45 -2.45 11.99 -1.64
CA HIS A 45 -2.32 13.34 -1.13
C HIS A 45 -3.06 13.53 0.20
N CYS A 46 -2.34 13.97 1.21
CA CYS A 46 -2.84 14.20 2.56
C CYS A 46 -2.97 15.69 2.82
N ASP A 47 -4.19 16.13 3.13
CA ASP A 47 -4.47 17.53 3.42
C ASP A 47 -3.87 18.00 4.74
N ASP A 48 -3.65 17.12 5.72
CA ASP A 48 -3.05 17.49 7.00
C ASP A 48 -1.56 17.83 6.83
N HIS A 49 -0.85 16.99 6.09
CA HIS A 49 0.58 17.13 5.88
C HIS A 49 0.98 17.91 4.61
N LYS A 50 -0.01 18.25 3.76
CA LYS A 50 0.19 18.90 2.45
C LYS A 50 1.20 18.18 1.54
N GLN A 51 1.21 16.86 1.62
CA GLN A 51 2.18 16.01 0.91
C GLN A 51 1.58 14.64 0.60
N VAL A 52 2.29 13.79 -0.15
CA VAL A 52 1.86 12.40 -0.34
C VAL A 52 2.16 11.62 0.94
N CYS A 53 1.16 10.96 1.50
CA CYS A 53 1.29 10.04 2.62
C CYS A 53 0.94 8.62 2.19
N VAL A 54 1.53 7.64 2.88
CA VAL A 54 1.02 6.28 2.88
C VAL A 54 -0.09 6.14 3.91
N TRP A 55 -1.07 5.30 3.62
CA TRP A 55 -2.18 4.99 4.51
C TRP A 55 -2.38 3.48 4.56
N CYS A 56 -2.71 2.97 5.74
CA CYS A 56 -3.25 1.63 5.95
C CYS A 56 -4.73 1.77 6.32
N ARG A 57 -5.61 1.12 5.56
CA ARG A 57 -7.06 1.30 5.62
C ARG A 57 -7.79 -0.03 5.55
N GLN A 58 -8.94 -0.09 6.19
CA GLN A 58 -9.82 -1.25 6.19
C GLN A 58 -11.27 -0.79 6.36
N ASN A 59 -12.18 -1.28 5.53
CA ASN A 59 -13.62 -0.99 5.62
C ASN A 59 -13.93 0.51 5.76
N GLY A 60 -13.23 1.34 4.98
CA GLY A 60 -13.39 2.80 4.97
C GLY A 60 -12.67 3.55 6.11
N TYR A 61 -12.11 2.84 7.09
CA TYR A 61 -11.38 3.46 8.22
C TYR A 61 -9.90 3.67 7.92
N ASN A 62 -9.36 4.77 8.45
CA ASN A 62 -7.93 5.07 8.47
C ASN A 62 -7.32 4.49 9.75
N LEU A 63 -6.44 3.49 9.61
CA LEU A 63 -5.82 2.81 10.76
C LEU A 63 -4.45 3.41 11.10
N ALA A 64 -3.66 3.70 10.07
CA ALA A 64 -2.35 4.33 10.21
C ALA A 64 -2.01 5.15 8.96
N HIS A 65 -1.23 6.22 9.12
CA HIS A 65 -0.72 6.97 7.98
C HIS A 65 0.59 7.68 8.31
N LEU A 66 1.43 7.88 7.29
CA LEU A 66 2.74 8.50 7.44
C LEU A 66 3.15 9.28 6.18
N PRO A 67 3.89 10.41 6.35
CA PRO A 67 4.59 11.10 5.26
C PRO A 67 5.40 10.17 4.35
N LEU A 68 5.21 10.31 3.03
CA LEU A 68 5.95 9.54 2.02
C LEU A 68 6.86 10.43 1.15
N SER A 69 6.30 11.44 0.51
CA SER A 69 7.04 12.40 -0.32
C SER A 69 6.34 13.74 -0.40
N LEU A 70 7.05 14.75 -0.87
CA LEU A 70 6.45 16.02 -1.29
C LEU A 70 5.39 15.80 -2.38
N ASN A 71 4.45 16.74 -2.50
CA ASN A 71 3.44 16.81 -3.55
C ASN A 71 3.74 17.95 -4.53
N THR A 72 4.93 17.95 -5.13
CA THR A 72 5.35 18.98 -6.09
C THR A 72 5.75 18.33 -7.41
N SER A 73 5.51 19.04 -8.52
CA SER A 73 5.94 18.60 -9.85
C SER A 73 7.45 18.33 -9.86
N GLY A 74 7.86 17.23 -10.48
CA GLY A 74 9.24 16.76 -10.51
C GLY A 74 9.63 15.88 -9.33
N THR A 75 8.80 15.75 -8.29
CA THR A 75 9.09 14.82 -7.18
C THR A 75 9.20 13.39 -7.69
N VAL A 76 10.32 12.73 -7.39
CA VAL A 76 10.56 11.31 -7.68
C VAL A 76 10.69 10.54 -6.37
N LEU A 77 9.93 9.45 -6.26
CA LEU A 77 10.08 8.48 -5.19
C LEU A 77 10.58 7.16 -5.77
N ASN A 78 11.52 6.53 -5.07
CA ASN A 78 11.86 5.12 -5.23
C ASN A 78 11.83 4.42 -3.86
N ARG A 79 10.91 3.47 -3.68
CA ARG A 79 10.70 2.73 -2.43
C ARG A 79 10.36 1.27 -2.70
N THR A 80 10.85 0.40 -1.83
CA THR A 80 10.48 -1.01 -1.75
C THR A 80 9.59 -1.20 -0.54
N PHE A 81 8.37 -1.68 -0.76
CA PHE A 81 7.45 -2.07 0.29
C PHE A 81 7.40 -3.59 0.38
N GLY A 82 7.34 -4.10 1.60
CA GLY A 82 7.20 -5.52 1.92
C GLY A 82 5.79 -5.80 2.40
N PHE A 83 5.25 -6.94 2.00
CA PHE A 83 3.90 -7.39 2.32
C PHE A 83 4.01 -8.84 2.79
N LEU A 84 3.64 -9.10 4.05
CA LEU A 84 3.66 -10.43 4.64
C LEU A 84 2.24 -10.83 5.02
N LEU A 85 1.75 -11.90 4.42
CA LEU A 85 0.50 -12.55 4.82
C LEU A 85 0.86 -13.74 5.69
N ASP A 86 0.42 -13.70 6.95
CA ASP A 86 0.54 -14.79 7.91
C ASP A 86 -0.85 -15.36 8.18
N THR A 87 -1.14 -16.49 7.56
CA THR A 87 -2.45 -17.16 7.66
C THR A 87 -2.64 -17.84 9.00
N ASP A 88 -1.56 -18.20 9.70
CA ASP A 88 -1.65 -18.88 10.99
C ASP A 88 -1.96 -17.88 12.11
N ARG A 89 -1.37 -16.68 12.02
CA ARG A 89 -1.62 -15.57 12.97
C ARG A 89 -2.77 -14.66 12.54
N HIS A 90 -3.45 -14.95 11.43
CA HIS A 90 -4.52 -14.11 10.88
C HIS A 90 -4.08 -12.64 10.69
N ALA A 91 -2.88 -12.43 10.14
CA ALA A 91 -2.24 -11.12 10.08
C ALA A 91 -1.72 -10.75 8.69
N PHE A 92 -1.84 -9.48 8.35
CA PHE A 92 -1.25 -8.89 7.15
C PHE A 92 -0.36 -7.71 7.55
N SER A 93 0.95 -7.84 7.38
CA SER A 93 1.93 -6.82 7.76
C SER A 93 2.50 -6.09 6.54
N VAL A 94 2.68 -4.78 6.71
CA VAL A 94 3.21 -3.87 5.70
C VAL A 94 4.48 -3.19 6.21
N PHE A 95 5.51 -3.18 5.38
CA PHE A 95 6.84 -2.68 5.73
C PHE A 95 7.37 -1.71 4.67
N ASP A 96 8.05 -0.64 5.10
CA ASP A 96 8.96 0.12 4.25
C ASP A 96 10.34 -0.54 4.35
N VAL A 97 10.63 -1.43 3.39
CA VAL A 97 11.88 -2.21 3.36
C VAL A 97 13.07 -1.30 3.09
N THR A 98 12.90 -0.28 2.23
CA THR A 98 13.97 0.70 1.96
C THR A 98 14.41 1.44 3.22
N ARG A 99 13.49 1.68 4.16
CA ARG A 99 13.79 2.35 5.44
C ARG A 99 13.92 1.39 6.62
N ASN A 100 13.89 0.08 6.39
CA ASN A 100 13.89 -0.95 7.43
C ASN A 100 12.89 -0.64 8.56
N ARG A 101 11.62 -0.39 8.20
CA ARG A 101 10.58 0.07 9.14
C ARG A 101 9.27 -0.67 8.94
N ALA A 102 8.66 -1.14 10.02
CA ALA A 102 7.28 -1.62 10.02
C ALA A 102 6.33 -0.42 9.92
N LEU A 103 5.33 -0.52 9.05
CA LEU A 103 4.32 0.53 8.88
C LEU A 103 3.06 0.19 9.65
N HIS A 104 2.52 -1.02 9.46
CA HIS A 104 1.30 -1.47 10.11
C HIS A 104 1.15 -3.00 10.01
N THR A 105 0.41 -3.59 10.94
CA THR A 105 -0.07 -4.97 10.86
C THR A 105 -1.58 -4.95 11.03
N PHE A 106 -2.30 -5.37 10.01
CA PHE A 106 -3.72 -5.68 10.11
C PHE A 106 -3.88 -7.00 10.85
N THR A 107 -4.71 -7.02 11.88
CA THR A 107 -5.03 -8.22 12.67
C THR A 107 -6.41 -8.73 12.31
N GLU A 108 -6.70 -9.98 12.67
CA GLU A 108 -8.00 -10.62 12.43
C GLU A 108 -8.37 -10.66 10.94
N VAL A 109 -7.37 -10.85 10.08
CA VAL A 109 -7.60 -11.02 8.65
C VAL A 109 -8.36 -12.32 8.41
N ASP A 110 -9.50 -12.20 7.74
CA ASP A 110 -10.34 -13.35 7.44
C ASP A 110 -9.81 -14.12 6.22
N TYR A 111 -9.18 -15.25 6.49
CA TYR A 111 -8.68 -16.19 5.47
C TYR A 111 -9.64 -17.35 5.18
N SER A 112 -10.88 -17.32 5.66
CA SER A 112 -11.88 -18.40 5.46
C SER A 112 -12.24 -18.64 3.99
N ALA A 113 -12.03 -17.65 3.13
CA ALA A 113 -12.12 -17.78 1.69
C ALA A 113 -10.85 -17.24 1.01
N GLY A 114 -10.77 -17.39 -0.31
CA GLY A 114 -9.65 -16.86 -1.09
C GLY A 114 -9.57 -15.33 -1.02
N LEU A 115 -8.35 -14.81 -0.85
CA LEU A 115 -8.01 -13.40 -1.02
C LEU A 115 -7.17 -13.21 -2.27
N TRP A 116 -7.41 -12.10 -2.95
CA TRP A 116 -6.73 -11.74 -4.18
C TRP A 116 -5.89 -10.49 -3.96
N PRO A 117 -4.63 -10.47 -4.43
CA PRO A 117 -3.84 -9.24 -4.39
C PRO A 117 -4.41 -8.24 -5.39
N VAL A 118 -4.46 -6.98 -4.98
CA VAL A 118 -4.96 -5.85 -5.76
C VAL A 118 -3.83 -4.84 -5.93
N PHE A 119 -3.65 -4.35 -7.15
CA PHE A 119 -2.69 -3.29 -7.47
C PHE A 119 -3.42 -2.20 -8.27
N GLY A 120 -3.59 -1.04 -7.65
CA GLY A 120 -4.21 0.14 -8.23
C GLY A 120 -3.18 1.22 -8.57
N CYS A 121 -3.34 1.84 -9.73
CA CYS A 121 -2.55 2.99 -10.18
C CYS A 121 -3.51 4.09 -10.62
N HIS A 122 -3.32 5.32 -10.14
CA HIS A 122 -4.30 6.39 -10.37
C HIS A 122 -3.68 7.64 -11.00
N TRP A 123 -4.54 8.46 -11.59
CA TRP A 123 -4.23 9.76 -12.22
C TRP A 123 -3.00 9.74 -13.15
N PRO A 124 -3.02 8.98 -14.26
CA PRO A 124 -1.88 8.87 -15.18
C PRO A 124 -1.48 10.20 -15.84
N SER A 125 -2.34 11.23 -15.77
CA SER A 125 -2.07 12.61 -16.20
C SER A 125 -1.27 13.43 -15.18
N LYS A 126 -1.27 13.03 -13.91
CA LYS A 126 -0.58 13.69 -12.79
C LYS A 126 0.60 12.88 -12.26
N VAL A 127 0.53 11.54 -12.33
CA VAL A 127 1.54 10.62 -11.79
C VAL A 127 2.00 9.64 -12.86
N LYS A 128 3.31 9.41 -12.96
CA LYS A 128 3.89 8.24 -13.62
C LYS A 128 4.35 7.27 -12.56
N LEU A 129 3.88 6.03 -12.62
CA LEU A 129 4.10 5.02 -11.59
C LEU A 129 4.54 3.72 -12.25
N GLU A 130 5.53 3.09 -11.64
CA GLU A 130 6.07 1.80 -12.02
C GLU A 130 6.11 0.92 -10.76
N MET A 131 5.49 -0.25 -10.87
CA MET A 131 5.53 -1.29 -9.84
C MET A 131 6.19 -2.53 -10.41
N ALA A 132 7.16 -3.05 -9.66
CA ALA A 132 7.73 -4.36 -9.89
C ALA A 132 7.37 -5.22 -8.67
N LEU A 133 6.85 -6.41 -8.93
CA LEU A 133 6.50 -7.38 -7.89
C LEU A 133 7.57 -8.47 -7.85
N LEU A 134 8.09 -8.74 -6.66
CA LEU A 134 8.99 -9.87 -6.39
C LEU A 134 8.26 -10.85 -5.47
N THR A 135 8.25 -12.13 -5.82
CA THR A 135 7.60 -13.18 -5.03
C THR A 135 8.48 -14.41 -4.89
N GLY A 136 8.26 -15.20 -3.84
CA GLY A 136 8.94 -16.48 -3.62
C GLY A 136 10.46 -16.36 -3.68
N LYS A 137 11.09 -17.15 -4.55
CA LYS A 137 12.55 -17.22 -4.70
C LYS A 137 13.21 -15.92 -5.18
N ASP A 138 12.44 -14.99 -5.74
CA ASP A 138 12.96 -13.72 -6.25
C ASP A 138 13.11 -12.67 -5.13
N ILE A 139 12.63 -12.98 -3.92
CA ILE A 139 12.85 -12.19 -2.71
C ILE A 139 14.25 -12.50 -2.17
N SER A 140 15.26 -11.79 -2.68
CA SER A 140 16.67 -11.95 -2.28
C SER A 140 17.09 -11.09 -1.08
N GLN A 141 16.28 -10.09 -0.72
CA GLN A 141 16.54 -9.17 0.40
C GLN A 141 15.25 -8.91 1.18
N LEU A 142 15.04 -9.67 2.26
CA LEU A 142 14.08 -9.30 3.30
C LEU A 142 14.76 -8.28 4.22
N GLY A 143 14.11 -7.14 4.47
CA GLY A 143 14.59 -6.20 5.49
C GLY A 143 14.66 -6.88 6.85
N GLU A 144 15.60 -6.48 7.71
CA GLU A 144 15.78 -7.06 9.05
C GLU A 144 14.48 -7.03 9.86
N VAL A 145 13.70 -5.95 9.75
CA VAL A 145 12.40 -5.83 10.41
C VAL A 145 11.40 -6.88 9.92
N VAL A 146 11.44 -7.26 8.64
CA VAL A 146 10.57 -8.34 8.12
C VAL A 146 10.99 -9.68 8.71
N GLN A 147 12.30 -9.93 8.86
CA GLN A 147 12.82 -11.16 9.44
C GLN A 147 12.44 -11.32 10.92
N GLN A 148 12.47 -10.23 11.69
CA GLN A 148 12.09 -10.24 13.11
C GLN A 148 10.58 -10.46 13.33
N ASN A 149 9.74 -10.05 12.37
CA ASN A 149 8.28 -10.18 12.47
C ASN A 149 7.73 -11.43 11.77
N GLY A 150 8.53 -12.11 10.95
CA GLY A 150 8.18 -13.35 10.26
C GLY A 150 8.69 -14.64 10.93
N ALA A 151 9.31 -14.53 12.10
CA ALA A 151 9.75 -15.66 12.93
C ALA A 151 8.74 -16.05 14.02
#